data_AF-A0A924P794-F1
#
_entry.id   AF-A0A924P794-F1
#
_cell.length_a   1.000
_cell.length_b   1.000
_cell.length_c   1.000
_cell.angle_alpha   90.00
_cell.angle_beta   90.00
_cell.angle_gamma   90.00
#
_symmetry.space_group_name_H-M   'P 1'
#
loop_
_entity.id
_entity.type
_entity.pdbx_description
1 polymer ?
#
loop_
_entity_poly.entity_id
_entity_poly.type
_entity_poly.pdbx_seq_one_letter_code
_entity_poly.pdbx_strand_id
1 'polypeptide(L)'
;MAAGEYVSVSSQADTEAADLALEKQELKQNFRAEKRELASIYVKWGLTVELAIQVAEQLMAHDALGSHARDELGINHVTRARPIQAALASAVSFAMRVFFWGALATLVTAGIGRLTGTAI
;
A
#
# COMPACT_ATOMS: atom_id res chain seq x y z
N MET A 1 -7.96 -5.41 -16.42
CA MET A 1 -7.70 -5.31 -14.96
C MET A 1 -6.26 -4.90 -14.67
N ALA A 2 -5.24 -5.63 -15.13
CA ALA A 2 -3.83 -5.36 -14.82
C ALA A 2 -3.30 -3.95 -15.17
N ALA A 3 -3.58 -3.44 -16.36
CA ALA A 3 -3.05 -2.13 -16.77
C ALA A 3 -3.58 -0.98 -15.89
N GLY A 4 -4.87 -1.01 -15.54
CA GLY A 4 -5.48 -0.02 -14.65
C GLY A 4 -4.90 -0.10 -13.24
N GLU A 5 -4.74 -1.32 -12.71
CA GLU A 5 -4.10 -1.54 -11.40
C GLU A 5 -2.65 -1.05 -11.37
N TYR A 6 -1.89 -1.37 -12.43
CA TYR A 6 -0.51 -0.90 -12.57
C TYR A 6 -0.43 0.62 -12.52
N VAL A 7 -1.25 1.33 -13.31
CA VAL A 7 -1.25 2.79 -13.35
C VAL A 7 -1.64 3.38 -11.99
N SER A 8 -2.68 2.83 -11.34
CA SER A 8 -3.13 3.28 -10.03
C SER A 8 -2.03 3.16 -8.97
N VAL A 9 -1.42 1.98 -8.85
CA VAL A 9 -0.38 1.73 -7.83
C VAL A 9 0.94 2.41 -8.21
N SER A 10 1.22 2.63 -9.50
CA SER A 10 2.39 3.42 -9.92
C SER A 10 2.23 4.88 -9.51
N SER A 11 1.04 5.46 -9.67
CA SER A 11 0.77 6.83 -9.20
C SER A 11 0.95 6.94 -7.68
N GLN A 12 0.56 5.91 -6.91
CA GLN A 12 0.83 5.87 -5.48
C GLN A 12 2.33 5.81 -5.19
N ALA A 13 3.09 4.98 -5.92
CA ALA A 13 4.54 4.89 -5.77
C ALA A 13 5.25 6.22 -6.06
N ASP A 14 4.75 6.99 -7.04
CA ASP A 14 5.27 8.31 -7.36
C ASP A 14 4.98 9.32 -6.22
N THR A 15 3.78 9.29 -5.63
CA THR A 15 3.45 10.10 -4.44
C THR A 15 4.34 9.73 -3.25
N GLU A 16 4.49 8.43 -2.94
CA GLU A 16 5.36 7.97 -1.86
C GLU A 16 6.82 8.42 -2.07
N ALA A 17 7.31 8.40 -3.31
CA ALA A 17 8.66 8.87 -3.64
C ALA A 17 8.81 10.39 -3.47
N ALA A 18 7.77 11.16 -3.80
CA ALA A 18 7.75 12.60 -3.61
C ALA A 18 7.74 12.97 -2.12
N ASP A 19 6.91 12.31 -1.32
CA ASP A 19 6.83 12.54 0.13
C ASP A 19 8.16 12.21 0.81
N LEU A 20 8.80 11.08 0.46
CA LEU A 20 10.12 10.73 0.97
C LEU A 20 11.21 11.74 0.57
N ALA A 21 11.09 12.36 -0.61
CA ALA A 21 12.03 13.38 -1.06
C ALA A 21 11.86 14.69 -0.26
N LEU A 22 10.61 15.06 0.03
CA LEU A 22 10.27 16.22 0.85
C LEU A 22 10.75 16.04 2.30
N GLU A 23 10.43 14.92 2.92
CA GLU A 23 10.86 14.57 4.28
C GLU A 23 12.39 14.62 4.42
N LYS A 24 13.10 14.04 3.42
CA LYS A 24 14.56 14.09 3.38
C LYS A 24 15.11 15.52 3.27
N GLN A 25 14.37 16.43 2.65
CA GLN A 25 14.73 17.84 2.59
C GLN A 25 14.46 18.53 3.93
N GLU A 26 13.33 18.27 4.58
CA GLU A 26 12.96 18.82 5.88
C GLU A 26 13.94 18.42 6.97
N LEU A 27 14.32 17.13 7.03
CA LEU A 27 15.36 16.63 7.92
C LEU A 27 16.71 17.34 7.76
N LYS A 28 17.05 17.76 6.53
CA LYS A 28 18.29 18.53 6.26
C LYS A 28 18.16 19.99 6.66
N GLN A 29 16.98 20.58 6.49
CA GLN A 29 16.74 21.99 6.76
C GLN A 29 16.58 22.26 8.25
N ASN A 30 15.82 21.43 8.97
CA ASN A 30 15.52 21.65 10.38
C ASN A 30 15.29 20.36 11.17
N PHE A 31 16.34 19.57 11.33
CA PHE A 31 16.33 18.36 12.15
C PHE A 31 15.75 18.52 13.57
N ARG A 32 15.89 19.71 14.19
CA ARG A 32 15.33 19.99 15.52
C ARG A 32 13.81 20.18 15.50
N ALA A 33 13.24 20.65 14.39
CA ALA A 33 11.80 20.69 14.20
C ALA A 33 11.26 19.29 13.99
N GLU A 34 11.86 18.52 13.07
CA GLU A 34 11.47 17.13 12.80
C GLU A 34 11.50 16.23 14.03
N LYS A 35 12.50 16.37 14.90
CA LYS A 35 12.52 15.64 16.18
C LYS A 35 11.32 15.96 17.07
N ARG A 36 10.89 17.22 17.11
CA ARG A 36 9.73 17.65 17.90
C ARG A 36 8.43 17.18 17.25
N GLU A 37 8.36 17.17 15.93
CA GLU A 37 7.27 16.62 15.15
C GLU A 37 7.07 15.13 15.45
N LEU A 38 8.12 14.33 15.29
CA LEU A 38 8.08 12.90 15.59
C LEU A 38 7.71 12.63 17.06
N ALA A 39 8.27 13.39 18.00
CA ALA A 39 7.87 13.29 19.41
C ALA A 39 6.37 13.62 19.60
N SER A 40 5.83 14.60 18.88
CA SER A 40 4.41 14.93 18.94
C SER A 40 3.50 13.80 18.44
N ILE A 41 3.94 13.02 17.45
CA ILE A 41 3.24 11.82 16.98
C ILE A 41 3.16 10.79 18.11
N TYR A 42 4.27 10.52 18.80
CA TYR A 42 4.30 9.59 19.92
C TYR A 42 3.47 10.05 21.12
N VAL A 43 3.41 11.37 21.40
CA VAL A 43 2.49 11.92 22.41
C VAL A 43 1.03 11.66 22.03
N LYS A 44 0.66 11.87 20.76
CA LYS A 44 -0.70 11.57 20.26
C LYS A 44 -1.04 10.09 20.39
N TRP A 45 -0.06 9.20 20.35
CA TRP A 45 -0.22 7.76 20.58
C TRP A 45 -0.25 7.35 22.06
N GLY A 46 -0.10 8.32 22.98
CA GLY A 46 -0.29 8.11 24.41
C GLY A 46 0.99 8.05 25.24
N LEU A 47 2.16 8.36 24.66
CA LEU A 47 3.39 8.52 25.44
C LEU A 47 3.36 9.84 26.23
N THR A 48 4.04 9.88 27.38
CA THR A 48 4.33 11.15 28.04
C THR A 48 5.29 11.96 27.17
N VAL A 49 5.32 13.28 27.35
CA VAL A 49 6.18 14.19 26.58
C VAL A 49 7.66 13.80 26.74
N GLU A 50 8.08 13.47 27.97
CA GLU A 50 9.45 13.11 28.28
C GLU A 50 9.88 11.82 27.55
N LEU A 51 9.01 10.80 27.55
CA LEU A 51 9.28 9.53 26.88
C LEU A 51 9.25 9.70 25.35
N ALA A 52 8.30 10.46 24.82
CA ALA A 52 8.18 10.70 23.39
C ALA A 52 9.41 11.41 22.80
N ILE A 53 9.99 12.37 23.54
CA ILE A 53 11.25 13.02 23.15
C ILE A 53 12.40 12.01 23.11
N GLN A 54 12.52 11.14 24.11
CA GLN A 54 13.56 10.11 24.16
C GLN A 54 13.42 9.10 23.02
N VAL A 55 12.19 8.68 22.71
CA VAL A 55 11.90 7.78 21.59
C VAL A 55 12.26 8.44 20.26
N ALA A 56 11.80 9.66 20.01
CA ALA A 56 12.12 10.40 18.78
C ALA A 56 13.64 10.58 18.62
N GLU A 57 14.36 10.90 19.69
CA GLU A 57 15.81 11.01 19.67
C GLU A 57 16.52 9.71 19.28
N GLN A 58 16.15 8.59 19.91
CA GLN A 58 16.77 7.29 19.63
C GLN A 58 16.43 6.79 18.23
N LEU A 59 15.17 6.93 17.80
CA LEU A 59 14.71 6.51 16.48
C LEU A 59 15.36 7.34 15.37
N MET A 60 15.43 8.66 15.52
CA MET A 60 16.11 9.51 14.53
C MET A 60 17.62 9.29 14.48
N ALA A 61 18.25 8.92 15.60
CA ALA A 61 19.67 8.57 15.62
C ALA A 61 19.95 7.26 14.86
N HIS A 62 19.02 6.31 14.89
CA HIS A 62 19.12 5.06 14.14
C HIS A 62 18.78 5.25 12.66
N ASP A 63 17.61 5.83 12.37
CA ASP A 63 17.13 6.07 11.01
C ASP A 63 16.02 7.15 11.01
N ALA A 64 16.39 8.42 10.88
CA ALA A 64 15.44 9.52 10.87
C ALA A 64 14.43 9.41 9.72
N LEU A 65 14.92 9.25 8.48
CA LEU A 65 14.05 9.18 7.31
C LEU A 65 13.13 7.96 7.37
N GLY A 66 13.63 6.79 7.80
CA GLY A 66 12.81 5.60 7.96
C GLY A 66 11.78 5.72 9.08
N SER A 67 12.11 6.43 10.16
CA SER A 67 11.18 6.67 11.27
C SER A 67 10.03 7.58 10.86
N HIS A 68 10.32 8.71 10.20
CA HIS A 68 9.27 9.58 9.65
C HIS A 68 8.49 8.88 8.53
N ALA A 69 9.17 8.17 7.62
CA ALA A 69 8.49 7.38 6.59
C ALA A 69 7.48 6.40 7.19
N ARG A 70 7.84 5.69 8.27
CA ARG A 70 6.96 4.72 8.91
C ARG A 70 5.87 5.36 9.76
N ASP A 71 6.24 6.29 10.63
CA ASP A 71 5.40 6.77 11.73
C ASP A 71 4.55 7.99 11.34
N GLU A 72 5.00 8.75 10.34
CA GLU A 72 4.30 9.93 9.81
C GLU A 72 3.63 9.62 8.47
N LEU A 73 4.41 9.12 7.49
CA LEU A 73 3.90 8.88 6.13
C LEU A 73 3.20 7.52 5.97
N GLY A 74 3.34 6.63 6.95
CA GLY A 74 2.80 5.27 6.88
C GLY A 74 3.47 4.36 5.84
N ILE A 75 4.62 4.77 5.28
CA ILE A 75 5.41 4.06 4.28
C ILE A 75 6.37 3.09 4.98
N ASN A 76 6.08 1.80 4.88
CA ASN A 76 6.94 0.73 5.39
C ASN A 76 6.99 -0.45 4.40
N HIS A 77 7.75 -1.48 4.75
CA HIS A 77 7.95 -2.64 3.86
C HIS A 77 6.67 -3.40 3.50
N VAL A 78 5.62 -3.30 4.33
CA VAL A 78 4.31 -3.93 4.09
C VAL A 78 3.41 -3.02 3.25
N THR A 79 3.42 -1.71 3.51
CA THR A 79 2.48 -0.74 2.93
C THR A 79 2.98 -0.09 1.65
N ARG A 80 4.29 -0.15 1.35
CA ARG A 80 4.88 0.45 0.14
C ARG A 80 4.19 -0.03 -1.13
N ALA A 81 3.94 0.89 -2.05
CA ALA A 81 3.36 0.58 -3.35
C ALA A 81 4.22 -0.42 -4.16
N ARG A 82 3.58 -1.48 -4.70
CA ARG A 82 4.23 -2.53 -5.53
C ARG A 82 3.47 -2.73 -6.86
N PRO A 83 3.66 -1.85 -7.86
CA PRO A 83 2.80 -1.79 -9.04
C PRO A 83 2.74 -3.08 -9.85
N ILE A 84 3.89 -3.72 -10.07
CA ILE A 84 3.98 -4.98 -10.84
C ILE A 84 3.25 -6.10 -10.11
N GLN A 85 3.45 -6.20 -8.79
CA GLN A 85 2.79 -7.23 -7.97
C GLN A 85 1.27 -7.04 -7.98
N ALA A 86 0.80 -5.82 -7.79
CA ALA A 86 -0.62 -5.50 -7.82
C ALA A 86 -1.24 -5.83 -9.19
N ALA A 87 -0.59 -5.40 -10.28
CA ALA A 87 -1.04 -5.68 -11.63
C ALA A 87 -1.16 -7.18 -11.94
N LEU A 88 -0.16 -7.98 -11.54
CA LEU A 88 -0.17 -9.43 -11.72
C LEU A 88 -1.25 -10.11 -10.88
N ALA A 89 -1.35 -9.75 -9.59
CA ALA A 89 -2.39 -10.28 -8.71
C ALA A 89 -3.80 -9.96 -9.25
N SER A 90 -3.98 -8.74 -9.76
CA SER A 90 -5.21 -8.28 -10.40
C SER A 90 -5.53 -9.05 -11.70
N ALA A 91 -4.56 -9.25 -12.58
CA ALA A 91 -4.70 -10.08 -13.78
C ALA A 91 -5.13 -11.52 -13.45
N VAL A 92 -4.43 -12.17 -12.52
CA VAL A 92 -4.69 -13.57 -12.16
C VAL A 92 -6.06 -13.72 -11.51
N SER A 93 -6.40 -12.83 -10.57
CA SER A 93 -7.71 -12.82 -9.91
C SER A 93 -8.85 -12.61 -10.91
N PHE A 94 -8.65 -11.73 -11.89
CA PHE A 94 -9.62 -11.52 -12.97
C PHE A 94 -9.79 -12.77 -13.83
N ALA A 95 -8.68 -13.33 -14.30
CA ALA A 95 -8.68 -14.50 -15.18
C ALA A 95 -9.37 -15.70 -14.51
N MET A 96 -9.07 -15.97 -13.23
CA MET A 96 -9.73 -17.04 -12.47
C MET A 96 -11.24 -16.81 -12.34
N ARG A 97 -11.66 -15.56 -12.08
CA ARG A 97 -13.07 -15.22 -11.95
C ARG A 97 -13.82 -15.43 -13.26
N VAL A 98 -13.27 -14.93 -14.38
CA VAL A 98 -13.85 -15.10 -15.70
C VAL A 98 -13.92 -16.58 -16.08
N PHE A 99 -12.85 -17.33 -15.83
CA PHE A 99 -12.81 -18.76 -16.09
C PHE A 99 -13.86 -19.51 -15.28
N PHE A 100 -13.94 -19.28 -13.98
CA PHE A 100 -14.91 -19.94 -13.09
C PHE A 100 -16.34 -19.70 -13.53
N TRP A 101 -16.74 -18.43 -13.71
CA TRP A 101 -18.10 -18.09 -14.09
C TRP A 101 -18.41 -18.48 -15.54
N GLY A 102 -17.43 -18.40 -16.44
CA GLY A 102 -17.56 -18.86 -17.82
C GLY A 102 -17.83 -20.37 -17.89
N ALA A 103 -17.01 -21.17 -17.20
CA ALA A 103 -17.18 -22.62 -17.14
C ALA A 103 -18.53 -23.01 -16.51
N LEU A 104 -18.92 -22.33 -15.42
CA LEU A 104 -20.20 -22.56 -14.78
C LEU A 104 -21.37 -22.26 -15.74
N ALA A 105 -21.33 -21.12 -16.43
CA ALA A 105 -22.35 -20.76 -17.42
C ALA A 105 -22.44 -21.81 -18.54
N THR A 106 -21.31 -22.25 -19.10
CA THR A 106 -21.28 -23.29 -20.13
C THR A 106 -21.88 -24.62 -19.63
N LEU A 107 -21.55 -25.05 -18.40
CA LEU A 107 -22.09 -26.27 -17.82
C LEU A 107 -23.60 -26.18 -17.58
N VAL A 108 -24.09 -25.04 -17.09
CA VAL A 108 -25.52 -24.80 -16.89
C VAL A 108 -26.26 -24.83 -18.23
N THR A 109 -25.78 -24.13 -19.24
CA THR A 109 -26.38 -24.12 -20.58
C THR A 109 -26.39 -25.51 -21.20
N ALA A 110 -25.29 -26.26 -21.12
CA ALA A 110 -25.23 -27.64 -21.61
C ALA A 110 -26.20 -28.58 -20.86
N GLY A 111 -26.34 -28.41 -19.54
CA GLY A 111 -27.28 -29.15 -18.72
C GLY A 111 -28.73 -28.90 -19.10
N ILE A 112 -29.11 -27.64 -19.31
CA ILE A 112 -30.46 -27.26 -19.76
C ILE A 112 -30.76 -27.89 -21.14
N GLY A 113 -29.85 -27.76 -22.10
CA GLY A 113 -30.05 -28.32 -23.45
C GLY A 113 -30.25 -29.83 -23.44
N ARG A 114 -29.55 -30.56 -22.56
CA ARG A 114 -29.76 -32.00 -22.35
C ARG A 114 -31.14 -32.32 -21.77
N LEU A 115 -31.66 -31.50 -20.87
CA LEU A 115 -32.97 -31.71 -20.24
C LEU A 115 -34.14 -31.39 -21.17
N THR A 116 -34.01 -30.38 -22.03
CA THR A 116 -35.08 -29.93 -22.93
C THR A 116 -35.10 -30.64 -24.28
N GLY A 117 -34.16 -31.55 -24.54
CA GLY A 117 -34.05 -32.27 -25.82
C GLY A 117 -33.66 -31.37 -27.01
N THR A 118 -33.35 -30.10 -26.76
CA THR A 118 -32.79 -29.17 -27.73
C THR A 118 -31.29 -29.40 -27.77
N ALA A 119 -30.84 -30.32 -28.62
CA ALA A 119 -29.43 -30.43 -28.95
C ALA A 119 -28.99 -29.13 -29.63
N ILE A 120 -28.04 -28.42 -29.01
CA ILE A 120 -27.19 -27.44 -29.70
C ILE A 120 -25.85 -28.14 -29.93
#